data_AF-A0A532B4U4-F1
#
_entry.id   AF-A0A532B4U4-F1
#
_cell.length_a   1.000
_cell.length_b   1.000
_cell.length_c   1.000
_cell.angle_alpha   90.00
_cell.angle_beta   90.00
_cell.angle_gamma   90.00
#
_symmetry.space_group_name_H-M   'P 1'
#
loop_
_entity.id
_entity.type
_entity.pdbx_description
1 polymer ?
#
loop_
_entity_poly.entity_id
_entity_poly.type
_entity_poly.pdbx_seq_one_letter_code
_entity_poly.pdbx_strand_id
1 'polypeptide(L)'
;SPDIQHQFAAGGGQSAIKSVYSDPKYVTYRPWDRAWANSLDWQKDMWHVPQFFELLTQQQDQYDLAITGKQDAKTTLDNIAKFQEDLLKNAGLIQ
;
A
#
# COMPACT_ATOMS: atom_id res chain seq x y z
N SER A 1 -17.11 -5.64 -15.82
CA SER A 1 -16.63 -6.24 -17.08
C SER A 1 -15.38 -5.50 -17.56
N PRO A 2 -14.58 -6.08 -18.46
CA PRO A 2 -13.42 -5.39 -19.07
C PRO A 2 -13.78 -4.02 -19.66
N ASP A 3 -14.92 -3.90 -20.33
CA ASP A 3 -15.36 -2.62 -20.93
C ASP A 3 -15.51 -1.49 -19.90
N ILE A 4 -16.16 -1.78 -18.76
CA ILE A 4 -16.33 -0.79 -17.68
C ILE A 4 -14.97 -0.41 -17.07
N GLN A 5 -14.06 -1.37 -16.94
CA GLN A 5 -12.72 -1.12 -16.41
C GLN A 5 -11.88 -0.26 -17.36
N HIS A 6 -12.04 -0.43 -18.68
CA HIS A 6 -11.43 0.47 -19.65
C HIS A 6 -12.03 1.88 -19.61
N GLN A 7 -13.35 2.00 -19.47
CA GLN A 7 -14.00 3.31 -19.30
C GLN A 7 -13.51 4.01 -18.02
N PHE A 8 -13.43 3.28 -16.91
CA PHE A 8 -12.89 3.78 -15.65
C PHE A 8 -11.43 4.24 -15.78
N ALA A 9 -10.58 3.42 -16.39
CA ALA A 9 -9.17 3.76 -16.62
C ALA A 9 -9.01 4.99 -17.54
N ALA A 10 -9.76 5.04 -18.64
CA ALA A 10 -9.76 6.19 -19.56
C ALA A 10 -10.24 7.49 -18.88
N GLY A 11 -11.15 7.36 -17.91
CA GLY A 11 -11.64 8.44 -17.06
C GLY A 11 -10.63 8.95 -16.01
N GLY A 12 -9.49 8.28 -15.85
CA GLY A 12 -8.43 8.65 -14.90
C GLY A 12 -8.28 7.72 -13.70
N GLY A 13 -9.12 6.69 -13.60
CA GLY A 13 -8.91 5.60 -12.66
C GLY A 13 -7.76 4.67 -13.08
N GLN A 14 -7.51 3.63 -12.28
CA GLN A 14 -6.52 2.60 -12.56
C GLN A 14 -7.15 1.21 -12.41
N SER A 15 -6.99 0.35 -13.41
CA SER A 15 -7.50 -1.01 -13.35
C SER A 15 -6.46 -1.96 -12.76
N ALA A 16 -6.91 -2.86 -11.88
CA ALA A 16 -6.14 -3.99 -11.39
C ALA A 16 -6.45 -5.30 -12.16
N ILE A 17 -7.33 -5.26 -13.17
CA ILE A 17 -7.69 -6.45 -13.95
C ILE A 17 -6.62 -6.70 -15.03
N LYS A 18 -5.98 -7.88 -14.97
CA LYS A 18 -4.90 -8.26 -15.89
C LYS A 18 -5.22 -8.06 -17.36
N SER A 19 -6.38 -8.56 -17.81
CA SER A 19 -6.80 -8.40 -19.21
C SER A 19 -6.97 -6.95 -19.65
N VAL A 20 -7.14 -6.01 -18.71
CA VAL A 20 -7.32 -4.59 -18.98
C VAL A 20 -5.98 -3.88 -19.01
N TYR A 21 -5.12 -4.08 -17.99
CA TYR A 21 -3.83 -3.38 -17.93
C TYR A 21 -2.78 -3.97 -18.88
N SER A 22 -2.96 -5.21 -19.36
CA SER A 22 -2.10 -5.81 -20.38
C SER A 22 -2.51 -5.46 -21.82
N ASP A 23 -3.68 -4.84 -22.03
CA ASP A 23 -4.10 -4.40 -23.35
C ASP A 23 -3.21 -3.23 -23.81
N PRO A 24 -2.62 -3.26 -25.02
CA PRO A 24 -1.84 -2.14 -25.57
C PRO A 24 -2.58 -0.79 -25.54
N LYS A 25 -3.91 -0.80 -25.58
CA LYS A 25 -4.74 0.39 -25.45
C LYS A 25 -4.61 1.04 -24.07
N TYR A 26 -4.37 0.28 -23.00
CA TYR A 26 -4.30 0.80 -21.64
C TYR A 26 -3.25 1.89 -21.48
N VAL A 27 -2.05 1.66 -22.02
CA VAL A 27 -0.93 2.61 -21.93
C VAL A 27 -1.11 3.87 -22.79
N THR A 28 -2.18 3.93 -23.59
CA THR A 28 -2.56 5.12 -24.37
C THR A 28 -3.47 6.06 -23.58
N TYR A 29 -4.10 5.61 -22.49
CA TYR A 29 -5.01 6.43 -21.72
C TYR A 29 -4.26 7.59 -21.07
N ARG A 30 -3.18 7.33 -20.33
CA ARG A 30 -2.33 8.37 -19.74
C ARG A 30 -0.84 7.97 -19.73
N PRO A 31 0.08 8.94 -19.68
CA PRO A 31 1.52 8.65 -19.70
C PRO A 31 2.02 7.72 -18.59
N TRP A 32 1.43 7.81 -17.39
CA TRP A 32 1.83 7.02 -16.21
C TRP A 32 1.33 5.58 -16.23
N ASP A 33 0.39 5.23 -17.11
CA ASP A 33 -0.20 3.88 -17.15
C ASP A 33 0.83 2.79 -17.52
N ARG A 34 1.89 3.17 -18.24
CA ARG A 34 3.05 2.28 -18.48
C ARG A 34 3.76 1.89 -17.19
N ALA A 35 3.92 2.83 -16.26
CA ALA A 35 4.55 2.57 -14.97
C ALA A 35 3.60 1.81 -14.03
N TRP A 36 2.32 2.18 -14.05
CA TRP A 36 1.29 1.49 -13.27
C TRP A 36 1.15 0.02 -13.65
N ALA A 37 0.97 -0.29 -14.94
CA ALA A 37 0.78 -1.68 -15.38
C ALA A 37 1.95 -2.59 -14.98
N ASN A 38 3.18 -2.06 -15.07
CA ASN A 38 4.39 -2.79 -14.67
C ASN A 38 4.56 -2.91 -13.15
N SER A 39 3.96 -2.01 -12.35
CA SER A 39 4.09 -2.05 -10.89
C SER A 39 3.19 -3.09 -10.23
N LEU A 40 2.09 -3.48 -10.89
CA LEU A 40 1.11 -4.44 -10.35
C LEU A 40 1.73 -5.80 -10.02
N ASP A 41 2.70 -6.28 -10.81
CA ASP A 41 3.39 -7.55 -10.54
C ASP A 41 4.28 -7.50 -9.27
N TRP A 42 4.61 -6.29 -8.79
CA TRP A 42 5.42 -6.06 -7.60
C TRP A 42 4.58 -5.75 -6.35
N GLN A 43 3.27 -5.58 -6.51
CA GLN A 43 2.40 -5.24 -5.39
C GLN A 43 2.35 -6.38 -4.39
N LYS A 44 2.42 -6.01 -3.11
CA LYS A 44 2.23 -6.90 -1.97
C LYS A 44 1.09 -6.34 -1.15
N ASP A 45 0.23 -7.25 -0.71
CA ASP A 45 -0.75 -6.93 0.31
C ASP A 45 -0.02 -6.57 1.61
N MET A 46 -0.49 -5.52 2.28
CA MET A 46 0.07 -5.07 3.54
C MET A 46 -0.50 -5.91 4.69
N TRP A 47 -1.48 -5.40 5.43
CA TRP A 47 -2.17 -6.15 6.49
C TRP A 47 -3.66 -6.19 6.24
N HIS A 48 -4.20 -7.40 6.18
CA HIS A 48 -5.64 -7.66 6.08
C HIS A 48 -6.24 -7.97 7.46
N VAL A 49 -6.06 -7.05 8.41
CA VAL A 49 -6.58 -7.18 9.78
C VAL A 49 -7.35 -5.93 10.18
N PRO A 50 -8.34 -6.02 11.10
CA PRO A 50 -9.11 -4.85 11.52
C PRO A 50 -8.25 -3.71 12.08
N GLN A 51 -7.10 -4.05 12.68
CA GLN A 51 -6.15 -3.12 13.28
C GLN A 51 -5.24 -2.40 12.27
N PHE A 52 -5.47 -2.56 10.96
CA PHE A 52 -4.64 -1.96 9.91
C PHE A 52 -4.43 -0.45 10.10
N PHE A 53 -5.48 0.28 10.47
CA PHE A 53 -5.43 1.73 10.63
C PHE A 53 -4.48 2.12 11.77
N GLU A 54 -4.61 1.49 12.94
CA GLU A 54 -3.77 1.74 14.10
C GLU A 54 -2.31 1.38 13.84
N LEU A 55 -2.06 0.25 13.18
CA LEU A 55 -0.71 -0.18 12.79
C LEU A 55 -0.06 0.83 11.84
N LEU A 56 -0.80 1.29 10.83
CA LEU A 56 -0.29 2.24 9.83
C LEU A 56 -0.02 3.62 10.44
N THR A 57 -0.97 4.16 11.21
CA THR A 57 -0.85 5.50 11.79
C THR A 57 0.32 5.57 12.77
N GLN A 58 0.45 4.60 13.67
CA GLN A 58 1.57 4.61 14.62
C GLN A 58 2.92 4.48 13.92
N GLN A 59 3.00 3.66 12.87
CA GLN A 59 4.22 3.53 12.06
C GLN A 59 4.59 4.84 11.36
N GLN A 60 3.60 5.56 10.80
CA GLN A 60 3.82 6.85 10.15
C GLN A 60 4.32 7.92 11.15
N ASP A 61 3.75 7.96 12.36
CA ASP A 61 4.20 8.88 13.41
C ASP A 61 5.65 8.61 13.83
N GLN A 62 6.03 7.34 13.98
CA GLN A 62 7.41 6.96 14.28
C GLN A 62 8.36 7.34 13.12
N TYR A 63 7.95 7.16 11.86
CA TYR A 63 8.73 7.60 10.71
C TYR A 63 8.89 9.12 10.63
N ASP A 64 7.88 9.91 10.99
CA ASP A 64 8.03 11.37 11.08
C ASP A 64 9.13 11.77 12.07
N LEU A 65 9.16 11.13 13.25
CA LEU A 65 10.21 11.37 14.25
C LEU A 65 11.61 11.05 13.69
N ALA A 66 11.75 9.95 12.96
CA ALA A 66 13.02 9.56 12.35
C ALA A 66 13.46 10.53 11.24
N ILE A 67 12.56 10.85 10.30
CA ILE A 67 12.87 11.68 9.13
C ILE A 67 13.16 13.13 9.54
N THR A 68 12.52 13.61 10.62
CA THR A 68 12.80 14.94 11.19
C THR A 68 14.00 14.97 12.13
N GLY A 69 14.70 13.85 12.33
CA GLY A 69 15.90 13.77 13.16
C GLY A 69 15.64 13.83 14.67
N LYS A 70 14.39 13.68 15.11
CA LYS A 70 14.01 13.66 16.53
C LYS A 70 14.27 12.31 17.19
N GLN A 71 14.43 11.25 16.39
CA GLN A 71 14.68 9.89 16.84
C GLN A 71 15.62 9.17 15.87
N ASP A 72 16.45 8.24 16.34
CA ASP A 72 17.28 7.41 15.46
C ASP A 72 16.48 6.25 14.84
N ALA A 73 17.05 5.65 13.79
CA ALA A 73 16.40 4.59 13.04
C ALA A 73 16.14 3.33 13.88
N LYS A 74 17.03 2.98 14.82
CA LYS A 74 16.87 1.78 15.63
C LYS A 74 15.73 1.95 16.62
N THR A 75 15.72 3.04 17.38
CA THR A 75 14.63 3.34 18.32
C THR A 75 13.28 3.42 17.61
N THR A 76 13.26 3.98 16.40
CA THR A 76 12.06 4.03 15.55
C THR A 76 11.52 2.65 15.23
N LEU A 77 12.37 1.76 14.70
CA LEU A 77 11.94 0.42 14.34
C LEU A 77 11.58 -0.42 15.57
N ASP A 78 12.30 -0.27 16.69
CA ASP A 78 11.99 -0.94 17.96
C ASP A 78 10.60 -0.52 18.48
N ASN A 79 10.29 0.78 18.47
CA ASN A 79 9.00 1.31 18.92
C ASN A 79 7.84 0.84 18.02
N ILE A 80 8.04 0.80 16.71
CA ILE A 80 7.06 0.26 15.76
C ILE A 80 6.82 -1.22 16.06
N ALA A 81 7.88 -2.02 16.11
CA ALA A 81 7.77 -3.47 16.34
C ALA A 81 7.06 -3.78 17.66
N LYS A 82 7.43 -3.08 18.74
CA LYS A 82 6.79 -3.22 20.04
C LYS A 82 5.29 -2.91 20.00
N PHE A 83 4.91 -1.80 19.39
CA PHE A 83 3.50 -1.42 19.29
C PHE A 83 2.69 -2.43 18.46
N GLN A 84 3.23 -2.86 17.32
CA GLN A 84 2.57 -3.84 16.46
C GLN A 84 2.40 -5.18 17.18
N GLU A 85 3.43 -5.65 17.88
CA GLU A 85 3.36 -6.89 18.67
C GLU A 85 2.30 -6.79 19.78
N ASP A 86 2.35 -5.73 20.59
CA ASP A 86 1.42 -5.52 21.70
C ASP A 86 -0.03 -5.44 21.19
N LEU A 87 -0.28 -4.68 20.11
CA LEU A 87 -1.61 -4.52 19.52
C LEU A 87 -2.16 -5.84 18.96
N LEU A 88 -1.34 -6.57 18.21
CA LEU A 88 -1.76 -7.84 17.58
C LEU A 88 -1.96 -8.94 18.63
N LYS A 89 -1.17 -8.97 19.71
CA LYS A 89 -1.41 -9.86 20.86
C LYS A 89 -2.71 -9.54 21.58
N ASN A 90 -2.96 -8.26 21.85
CA ASN A 90 -4.20 -7.82 22.50
C ASN A 90 -5.45 -8.10 21.64
N ALA A 91 -5.30 -8.05 20.32
CA ALA A 91 -6.35 -8.42 19.37
C ALA A 91 -6.51 -9.94 19.19
N GLY A 92 -5.64 -10.76 19.79
CA GLY A 92 -5.67 -12.22 19.66
C GLY A 92 -5.26 -12.73 18.27
N LEU A 93 -4.51 -11.94 17.50
CA LEU A 93 -4.07 -12.29 16.14
C LEU A 93 -2.72 -13.01 16.10
N ILE A 94 -1.88 -12.83 17.12
CA ILE A 94 -0.58 -13.51 17.30
C ILE A 94 -0.36 -13.93 18.77
N GLN A 95 0.67 -14.75 19.03
CA GLN A 95 1.03 -15.30 20.35
C GLN A 95 2.37 -14.75 20.85
#